data_AF-A0A7S2M7D8-F1
#
_entry.id   AF-A0A7S2M7D8-F1
#
_cell.length_a   1.000
_cell.length_b   1.000
_cell.length_c   1.000
_cell.angle_alpha   90.00
_cell.angle_beta   90.00
_cell.angle_gamma   90.00
#
_symmetry.space_group_name_H-M   'P 1'
#
loop_
_entity.id
_entity.type
_entity.pdbx_description
1 polymer ?
#
loop_
_entity_poly.entity_id
_entity_poly.type
_entity_poly.pdbx_seq_one_letter_code
_entity_poly.pdbx_strand_id
1 'polypeptide(L)'
;IFKDEAEGDKKETSNTLFFVRDYCQFFFTALLAYFLLAFWVGTSIHFYTVEDSENDYSIFIHNISFGLVTAVVIQQLGDGAKDNESSLYNRFLETYKKRMERSKDTKFKNWLKWRSFNCCLCRKGQFRLLCQFVGTYLMEGIKGLITWLILMSTRAYILCWICGGAFSLAVGIIVPLDAASPLYTTGQTWAGIAVTIGYNYFGLDGKNAPKLQEVKDAIDQKNSDTVQRAIGGGAAEAKFTNDKGETTVIKSRHELEEEINRYDELRNKALEDGNRTEDSRYGDCLSKPIKLKPLFPTVKDLKNQIEEAQKMLKKAMKEDDYCAVARFAKEVIELEAKKGKEKALDGGYEEEEKTEE
;
A
#
# COMPACT_ATOMS: atom_id res chain seq x y z
N ILE A 1 -35.39 25.88 -8.95
CA ILE A 1 -36.15 24.63 -9.23
C ILE A 1 -35.65 23.97 -10.52
N PHE A 2 -36.02 24.40 -11.73
CA PHE A 2 -35.56 23.74 -12.98
C PHE A 2 -34.03 23.78 -13.23
N LYS A 3 -33.31 24.82 -12.77
CA LYS A 3 -31.83 24.84 -12.80
C LYS A 3 -31.20 23.89 -11.79
N ASP A 4 -31.81 23.77 -10.59
CA ASP A 4 -31.33 22.88 -9.53
C ASP A 4 -31.61 21.41 -9.86
N GLU A 5 -32.73 21.12 -10.53
CA GLU A 5 -33.03 19.79 -11.09
C GLU A 5 -32.06 19.42 -12.22
N ALA A 6 -31.73 20.35 -13.12
CA ALA A 6 -30.76 20.11 -14.18
C ALA A 6 -29.32 19.92 -13.68
N GLU A 7 -28.93 20.58 -12.58
CA GLU A 7 -27.63 20.36 -11.92
C GLU A 7 -27.60 19.04 -11.14
N GLY A 8 -28.72 18.64 -10.54
CA GLY A 8 -28.90 17.32 -9.93
C GLY A 8 -28.70 16.18 -10.94
N ASP A 9 -29.36 16.27 -12.09
CA ASP A 9 -29.27 15.27 -13.17
C ASP A 9 -27.87 15.17 -13.78
N LYS A 10 -27.14 16.29 -13.92
CA LYS A 10 -25.73 16.30 -14.38
C LYS A 10 -24.79 15.63 -13.39
N LYS A 11 -25.02 15.81 -12.09
CA LYS A 11 -24.21 15.17 -11.03
C LYS A 11 -24.51 13.67 -10.93
N GLU A 12 -25.75 13.26 -11.14
CA GLU A 12 -26.16 11.86 -11.16
C GLU A 12 -25.62 11.11 -12.40
N THR A 13 -25.70 11.71 -13.58
CA THR A 13 -25.14 11.13 -14.82
C THR A 13 -23.62 11.00 -14.77
N SER A 14 -22.91 12.01 -14.27
CA SER A 14 -21.46 11.96 -13.99
C SER A 14 -21.08 10.75 -13.11
N ASN A 15 -21.74 10.60 -11.96
CA ASN A 15 -21.49 9.48 -11.04
C ASN A 15 -21.80 8.10 -11.66
N THR A 16 -22.73 8.06 -12.61
CA THR A 16 -23.10 6.82 -13.30
C THR A 16 -22.01 6.41 -14.31
N LEU A 17 -21.41 7.39 -14.99
CA LEU A 17 -20.37 7.17 -15.99
C LEU A 17 -19.05 6.70 -15.35
N PHE A 18 -18.64 7.32 -14.24
CA PHE A 18 -17.49 6.86 -13.45
C PHE A 18 -17.69 5.44 -12.93
N PHE A 19 -18.89 5.11 -12.45
CA PHE A 19 -19.19 3.76 -12.01
C PHE A 19 -19.09 2.73 -13.15
N VAL A 20 -19.64 3.02 -14.34
CA VAL A 20 -19.59 2.08 -15.46
C VAL A 20 -18.15 1.84 -15.89
N ARG A 21 -17.33 2.88 -15.91
CA ARG A 21 -15.89 2.76 -16.18
C ARG A 21 -15.21 1.85 -15.14
N ASP A 22 -15.38 2.13 -13.86
CA ASP A 22 -14.74 1.37 -12.79
C ASP A 22 -15.26 -0.09 -12.72
N TYR A 23 -16.55 -0.31 -13.01
CA TYR A 23 -17.16 -1.64 -13.16
C TYR A 23 -16.57 -2.41 -14.34
N CYS A 24 -16.48 -1.78 -15.52
CA CYS A 24 -15.91 -2.42 -16.70
C CYS A 24 -14.44 -2.76 -16.45
N GLN A 25 -13.68 -1.85 -15.84
CA GLN A 25 -12.29 -2.11 -15.47
C GLN A 25 -12.20 -3.34 -14.56
N PHE A 26 -12.94 -3.36 -13.44
CA PHE A 26 -12.96 -4.49 -12.52
C PHE A 26 -13.39 -5.80 -13.21
N PHE A 27 -14.43 -5.76 -14.04
CA PHE A 27 -14.92 -6.91 -14.79
C PHE A 27 -13.87 -7.46 -15.76
N PHE A 28 -13.22 -6.60 -16.54
CA PHE A 28 -12.17 -7.03 -17.47
C PHE A 28 -10.94 -7.56 -16.72
N THR A 29 -10.57 -6.97 -15.58
CA THR A 29 -9.44 -7.50 -14.80
C THR A 29 -9.78 -8.86 -14.17
N ALA A 30 -11.02 -9.06 -13.70
CA ALA A 30 -11.47 -10.37 -13.20
C ALA A 30 -11.51 -11.42 -14.32
N LEU A 31 -12.03 -11.05 -15.50
CA LEU A 31 -12.08 -11.94 -16.67
C LEU A 31 -10.68 -12.31 -17.16
N LEU A 32 -9.76 -11.35 -17.19
CA LEU A 32 -8.34 -11.58 -17.49
C LEU A 32 -7.71 -12.53 -16.48
N ALA A 33 -7.95 -12.34 -15.18
CA ALA A 33 -7.43 -13.23 -14.14
C ALA A 33 -7.94 -14.67 -14.32
N TYR A 34 -9.21 -14.85 -14.67
CA TYR A 34 -9.76 -16.18 -15.00
C TYR A 34 -9.15 -16.79 -16.25
N PHE A 35 -8.96 -16.00 -17.31
CA PHE A 35 -8.35 -16.47 -18.54
C PHE A 35 -6.90 -16.92 -18.29
N LEU A 36 -6.13 -16.12 -17.57
CA LEU A 36 -4.75 -16.46 -17.20
C LEU A 36 -4.69 -17.68 -16.27
N LEU A 37 -5.63 -17.83 -15.34
CA LEU A 37 -5.74 -19.02 -14.49
C LEU A 37 -6.05 -20.27 -15.32
N ALA A 38 -7.04 -20.20 -16.22
CA ALA A 38 -7.39 -21.31 -17.10
C ALA A 38 -6.22 -21.70 -18.01
N PHE A 39 -5.49 -20.70 -18.54
CA PHE A 39 -4.29 -20.92 -19.32
C PHE A 39 -3.17 -21.60 -18.51
N TRP A 40 -2.94 -21.14 -17.27
CA TRP A 40 -1.97 -21.75 -16.36
C TRP A 40 -2.34 -23.19 -16.00
N VAL A 41 -3.61 -23.47 -15.67
CA VAL A 41 -4.09 -24.85 -15.42
C VAL A 41 -3.93 -25.70 -16.68
N GLY A 42 -4.28 -25.18 -17.85
CA GLY A 42 -4.13 -25.89 -19.12
C GLY A 42 -2.69 -26.25 -19.44
N THR A 43 -1.75 -25.31 -19.26
CA THR A 43 -0.31 -25.59 -19.44
C THR A 43 0.18 -26.59 -18.40
N SER A 44 -0.23 -26.49 -17.13
CA SER A 44 0.11 -27.47 -16.07
C SER A 44 -0.31 -28.89 -16.43
N ILE A 45 -1.54 -29.06 -16.93
CA ILE A 45 -2.04 -30.37 -17.38
C ILE A 45 -1.24 -30.86 -18.57
N HIS A 46 -0.92 -29.97 -19.51
CA HIS A 46 -0.13 -30.32 -20.68
C HIS A 46 1.26 -30.89 -20.29
N PHE A 47 1.97 -30.26 -19.34
CA PHE A 47 3.21 -30.81 -18.79
C PHE A 47 3.03 -32.17 -18.15
N TYR A 48 1.91 -32.38 -17.48
CA TYR A 48 1.64 -33.65 -16.83
C TYR A 48 1.40 -34.78 -17.84
N THR A 49 0.87 -34.45 -19.02
CA THR A 49 0.50 -35.44 -20.04
C THR A 49 1.58 -35.73 -21.08
N VAL A 50 2.55 -34.84 -21.27
CA VAL A 50 3.60 -34.98 -22.29
C VAL A 50 4.89 -35.41 -21.61
N GLU A 51 5.28 -36.68 -21.77
CA GLU A 51 6.49 -37.28 -21.17
C GLU A 51 7.81 -36.75 -21.77
N ASP A 52 7.78 -35.97 -22.85
CA ASP A 52 8.97 -35.35 -23.43
C ASP A 52 9.31 -34.04 -22.70
N SER A 53 10.09 -34.19 -21.63
CA SER A 53 10.51 -33.16 -20.67
C SER A 53 11.54 -32.13 -21.20
N GLU A 54 11.86 -32.10 -22.50
CA GLU A 54 12.93 -31.24 -23.04
C GLU A 54 12.45 -29.91 -23.64
N ASN A 55 11.16 -29.59 -23.57
CA ASN A 55 10.68 -28.34 -24.13
C ASN A 55 10.81 -27.16 -23.14
N ASP A 56 12.04 -26.63 -23.02
CA ASP A 56 12.38 -25.44 -22.22
C ASP A 56 11.42 -24.25 -22.46
N TYR A 57 10.90 -24.16 -23.69
CA TYR A 57 9.94 -23.13 -24.07
C TYR A 57 8.60 -23.25 -23.35
N SER A 58 8.12 -24.47 -23.13
CA SER A 58 6.92 -24.71 -22.34
C SER A 58 7.15 -24.23 -20.90
N ILE A 59 8.28 -24.61 -20.28
CA ILE A 59 8.63 -24.25 -18.89
C ILE A 59 8.68 -22.73 -18.73
N PHE A 60 9.27 -22.05 -19.72
CA PHE A 60 9.31 -20.60 -19.78
C PHE A 60 7.92 -19.96 -19.86
N ILE A 61 7.03 -20.45 -20.74
CA ILE A 61 5.65 -19.96 -20.84
C ILE A 61 4.88 -20.19 -19.53
N HIS A 62 5.09 -21.33 -18.89
CA HIS A 62 4.49 -21.64 -17.60
C HIS A 62 4.91 -20.64 -16.51
N ASN A 63 6.20 -20.35 -16.41
CA ASN A 63 6.74 -19.42 -15.43
C ASN A 63 6.33 -17.96 -15.71
N ILE A 64 6.24 -17.55 -16.98
CA ILE A 64 5.73 -16.22 -17.35
C ILE A 64 4.25 -16.09 -17.03
N SER A 65 3.44 -17.07 -17.42
CA SER A 65 2.02 -17.05 -17.10
C SER A 65 1.82 -17.00 -15.59
N PHE A 66 2.58 -17.79 -14.82
CA PHE A 66 2.62 -17.72 -13.36
C PHE A 66 2.97 -16.32 -12.82
N GLY A 67 4.04 -15.69 -13.31
CA GLY A 67 4.47 -14.36 -12.88
C GLY A 67 3.42 -13.28 -13.18
N LEU A 68 2.84 -13.31 -14.38
CA LEU A 68 1.77 -12.39 -14.80
C LEU A 68 0.52 -12.55 -13.95
N VAL A 69 0.13 -13.80 -13.67
CA VAL A 69 -1.02 -14.09 -12.83
C VAL A 69 -0.79 -13.55 -11.41
N THR A 70 0.38 -13.83 -10.83
CA THR A 70 0.75 -13.37 -9.47
C THR A 70 0.76 -11.85 -9.37
N ALA A 71 1.32 -11.16 -10.35
CA ALA A 71 1.37 -9.70 -10.39
C ALA A 71 -0.03 -9.06 -10.43
N VAL A 72 -0.93 -9.58 -11.29
CA VAL A 72 -2.32 -9.10 -11.38
C VAL A 72 -3.06 -9.29 -10.04
N VAL A 73 -2.82 -10.40 -9.35
CA VAL A 73 -3.47 -10.72 -8.07
C VAL A 73 -2.97 -9.84 -6.94
N ILE A 74 -1.65 -9.67 -6.81
CA ILE A 74 -1.06 -8.76 -5.80
C ILE A 74 -1.57 -7.34 -6.03
N GLN A 75 -1.64 -6.90 -7.29
CA GLN A 75 -2.16 -5.59 -7.64
C GLN A 75 -3.66 -5.44 -7.32
N GLN A 76 -4.46 -6.50 -7.46
CA GLN A 76 -5.89 -6.49 -7.10
C GLN A 76 -6.15 -6.54 -5.60
N LEU A 77 -5.31 -7.26 -4.85
CA LEU A 77 -5.43 -7.39 -3.39
C LEU A 77 -4.88 -6.16 -2.67
N GLY A 78 -3.96 -5.42 -3.30
CA GLY A 78 -3.32 -4.23 -2.74
C GLY A 78 -2.32 -4.60 -1.64
N ASP A 79 -1.32 -3.74 -1.43
CA ASP A 79 -0.48 -3.78 -0.23
C ASP A 79 -1.38 -3.48 0.99
N GLY A 80 -1.93 -4.54 1.59
CA GLY A 80 -2.92 -4.49 2.67
C GLY A 80 -2.46 -3.82 3.98
N ALA A 81 -1.27 -3.20 4.00
CA ALA A 81 -0.65 -2.68 5.21
C ALA A 81 -0.74 -1.15 5.39
N LYS A 82 -1.05 -0.36 4.35
CA LYS A 82 -1.04 1.11 4.48
C LYS A 82 -2.34 1.81 4.12
N ASP A 83 -3.04 1.40 3.07
CA ASP A 83 -4.27 2.06 2.64
C ASP A 83 -5.35 1.02 2.33
N ASN A 84 -6.19 0.69 3.32
CA ASN A 84 -7.36 -0.18 3.15
C ASN A 84 -8.34 0.33 2.06
N GLU A 85 -8.19 1.60 1.64
CA GLU A 85 -8.94 2.25 0.55
C GLU A 85 -8.38 1.96 -0.86
N SER A 86 -7.16 1.46 -0.97
CA SER A 86 -6.47 1.23 -2.25
C SER A 86 -6.86 -0.09 -2.94
N SER A 87 -7.43 -1.05 -2.19
CA SER A 87 -7.87 -2.30 -2.81
C SER A 87 -9.12 -2.06 -3.67
N LEU A 88 -9.00 -2.36 -4.96
CA LEU A 88 -10.09 -2.27 -5.94
C LEU A 88 -11.32 -3.06 -5.46
N TYR A 89 -11.10 -4.17 -4.77
CA TYR A 89 -12.15 -4.99 -4.18
C TYR A 89 -12.94 -4.23 -3.10
N ASN A 90 -12.30 -3.60 -2.13
CA ASN A 90 -13.00 -2.91 -1.03
C ASN A 90 -13.77 -1.69 -1.54
N ARG A 91 -13.15 -0.89 -2.42
CA ARG A 91 -13.79 0.29 -3.03
C ARG A 91 -14.99 -0.09 -3.89
N PHE A 92 -14.90 -1.21 -4.61
CA PHE A 92 -16.02 -1.74 -5.39
C PHE A 92 -17.10 -2.33 -4.49
N LEU A 93 -16.74 -3.06 -3.43
CA LEU A 93 -17.68 -3.74 -2.53
C LEU A 93 -18.63 -2.75 -1.83
N GLU A 94 -18.11 -1.63 -1.35
CA GLU A 94 -18.92 -0.60 -0.68
C GLU A 94 -19.88 0.09 -1.66
N THR A 95 -19.36 0.49 -2.82
CA THR A 95 -20.15 1.10 -3.91
C THR A 95 -21.24 0.14 -4.39
N TYR A 96 -20.91 -1.15 -4.49
CA TYR A 96 -21.83 -2.21 -4.87
C TYR A 96 -22.90 -2.44 -3.80
N LYS A 97 -22.55 -2.57 -2.51
CA LYS A 97 -23.52 -2.70 -1.40
C LYS A 97 -24.53 -1.56 -1.42
N LYS A 98 -24.06 -0.32 -1.56
CA LYS A 98 -24.90 0.88 -1.61
C LYS A 98 -25.86 0.87 -2.81
N ARG A 99 -25.42 0.37 -3.97
CA ARG A 99 -26.32 0.19 -5.13
C ARG A 99 -27.28 -0.97 -4.96
N MET A 100 -26.88 -2.06 -4.31
CA MET A 100 -27.76 -3.19 -4.06
C MET A 100 -28.87 -2.80 -3.09
N GLU A 101 -28.56 -2.00 -2.06
CA GLU A 101 -29.55 -1.38 -1.17
C GLU A 101 -30.50 -0.44 -1.92
N ARG A 102 -29.97 0.51 -2.72
CA ARG A 102 -30.83 1.38 -3.55
C ARG A 102 -31.67 0.61 -4.56
N SER A 103 -31.14 -0.48 -5.11
CA SER A 103 -31.86 -1.36 -6.02
C SER A 103 -33.00 -2.09 -5.31
N LYS A 104 -32.81 -2.53 -4.06
CA LYS A 104 -33.89 -3.10 -3.24
C LYS A 104 -34.99 -2.07 -2.98
N ASP A 105 -34.64 -0.82 -2.66
CA ASP A 105 -35.61 0.25 -2.44
C ASP A 105 -36.38 0.63 -3.70
N THR A 106 -35.69 0.75 -4.84
CA THR A 106 -36.34 1.04 -6.13
C THR A 106 -37.12 -0.15 -6.69
N LYS A 107 -36.66 -1.39 -6.48
CA LYS A 107 -37.45 -2.60 -6.81
C LYS A 107 -38.71 -2.67 -5.98
N PHE A 108 -38.67 -2.34 -4.68
CA PHE A 108 -39.87 -2.28 -3.84
C PHE A 108 -40.88 -1.23 -4.35
N LYS A 109 -40.39 -0.03 -4.69
CA LYS A 109 -41.22 1.07 -5.20
C LYS A 109 -41.80 0.80 -6.60
N ASN A 110 -41.01 0.20 -7.50
CA ASN A 110 -41.47 -0.17 -8.84
C ASN A 110 -42.35 -1.42 -8.82
N TRP A 111 -42.11 -2.40 -7.95
CA TRP A 111 -43.00 -3.54 -7.74
C TRP A 111 -44.37 -3.10 -7.24
N LEU A 112 -44.42 -2.14 -6.29
CA LEU A 112 -45.67 -1.52 -5.84
C LEU A 112 -46.41 -0.77 -6.98
N LYS A 113 -45.70 0.02 -7.80
CA LYS A 113 -46.29 0.69 -8.97
C LYS A 113 -46.76 -0.28 -10.04
N TRP A 114 -46.01 -1.34 -10.34
CA TRP A 114 -46.36 -2.31 -11.38
C TRP A 114 -47.53 -3.22 -10.94
N ARG A 115 -47.63 -3.54 -9.65
CA ARG A 115 -48.80 -4.21 -9.07
C ARG A 115 -50.06 -3.35 -9.15
N SER A 116 -49.93 -2.03 -8.98
CA SER A 116 -51.04 -1.08 -9.18
C SER A 116 -51.43 -0.94 -10.66
N PHE A 117 -50.47 -0.94 -11.59
CA PHE A 117 -50.72 -0.74 -13.02
C PHE A 117 -51.27 -2.00 -13.73
N ASN A 118 -50.79 -3.19 -13.35
CA ASN A 118 -51.25 -4.45 -13.96
C ASN A 118 -52.65 -4.90 -13.50
N CYS A 119 -53.22 -4.29 -12.46
CA CYS A 119 -54.60 -4.55 -12.08
C CYS A 119 -55.62 -3.91 -13.04
N CYS A 120 -55.20 -2.96 -13.89
CA CYS A 120 -56.11 -2.20 -14.76
C CYS A 120 -56.12 -2.63 -16.24
N LEU A 121 -55.14 -3.40 -16.71
CA LEU A 121 -54.94 -3.67 -18.16
C LEU A 121 -55.11 -5.13 -18.59
N CYS A 122 -55.49 -6.04 -17.69
CA CYS A 122 -55.76 -7.43 -18.06
C CYS A 122 -57.17 -7.61 -18.64
N ARG A 123 -57.34 -7.40 -19.96
CA ARG A 123 -58.48 -8.01 -20.68
C ARG A 123 -58.17 -8.77 -21.96
N LYS A 124 -57.07 -8.54 -22.70
CA LYS A 124 -56.73 -9.41 -23.87
C LYS A 124 -55.22 -9.42 -24.15
N GLY A 125 -54.55 -10.53 -23.86
CA GLY A 125 -53.17 -10.77 -24.32
C GLY A 125 -52.31 -11.65 -23.41
N GLN A 126 -52.71 -12.89 -23.15
CA GLN A 126 -51.98 -13.80 -22.25
C GLN A 126 -50.57 -14.20 -22.75
N PHE A 127 -50.28 -14.09 -24.05
CA PHE A 127 -48.99 -14.51 -24.61
C PHE A 127 -47.87 -13.44 -24.49
N ARG A 128 -48.24 -12.16 -24.51
CA ARG A 128 -47.26 -11.05 -24.42
C ARG A 128 -46.71 -10.88 -22.99
N LEU A 129 -47.54 -11.18 -22.00
CA LEU A 129 -47.18 -11.21 -20.59
C LEU A 129 -46.19 -12.33 -20.28
N LEU A 130 -46.33 -13.51 -20.87
CA LEU A 130 -45.42 -14.64 -20.62
C LEU A 130 -44.01 -14.35 -21.16
N CYS A 131 -43.87 -13.83 -22.38
CA CYS A 131 -42.55 -13.47 -22.92
C CYS A 131 -41.87 -12.31 -22.18
N GLN A 132 -42.64 -11.31 -21.71
CA GLN A 132 -42.08 -10.24 -20.87
C GLN A 132 -41.70 -10.73 -19.47
N PHE A 133 -42.48 -11.66 -18.90
CA PHE A 133 -42.19 -12.23 -17.58
C PHE A 133 -40.97 -13.14 -17.64
N VAL A 134 -40.89 -14.03 -18.64
CA VAL A 134 -39.73 -14.92 -18.84
C VAL A 134 -38.49 -14.10 -19.20
N GLY A 135 -38.59 -13.10 -20.08
CA GLY A 135 -37.46 -12.25 -20.46
C GLY A 135 -36.90 -11.42 -19.30
N THR A 136 -37.76 -10.84 -18.45
CA THR A 136 -37.30 -10.08 -17.29
C THR A 136 -36.73 -10.97 -16.20
N TYR A 137 -37.37 -12.10 -15.89
CA TYR A 137 -36.83 -13.05 -14.91
C TYR A 137 -35.52 -13.69 -15.34
N LEU A 138 -35.39 -14.08 -16.62
CA LEU A 138 -34.16 -14.67 -17.14
C LEU A 138 -33.00 -13.65 -17.11
N MET A 139 -33.24 -12.42 -17.56
CA MET A 139 -32.21 -11.37 -17.56
C MET A 139 -31.83 -10.93 -16.15
N GLU A 140 -32.77 -10.88 -15.20
CA GLU A 140 -32.45 -10.62 -13.79
C GLU A 140 -31.69 -11.78 -13.15
N GLY A 141 -32.05 -13.03 -13.47
CA GLY A 141 -31.34 -14.23 -13.03
C GLY A 141 -29.90 -14.26 -13.53
N ILE A 142 -29.69 -14.00 -14.83
CA ILE A 142 -28.35 -13.93 -15.45
C ILE A 142 -27.52 -12.82 -14.81
N LYS A 143 -28.09 -11.62 -14.60
CA LYS A 143 -27.39 -10.53 -13.92
C LYS A 143 -27.00 -10.91 -12.49
N GLY A 144 -27.91 -11.55 -11.75
CA GLY A 144 -27.64 -12.06 -10.40
C GLY A 144 -26.51 -13.08 -10.39
N LEU A 145 -26.53 -14.03 -11.34
CA LEU A 145 -25.53 -15.10 -11.46
C LEU A 145 -24.16 -14.56 -11.88
N ILE A 146 -24.09 -13.66 -12.86
CA ILE A 146 -22.85 -12.97 -13.25
C ILE A 146 -22.28 -12.19 -12.07
N THR A 147 -23.13 -11.46 -11.34
CA THR A 147 -22.66 -10.66 -10.21
C THR A 147 -22.20 -11.54 -9.05
N TRP A 148 -22.90 -12.63 -8.78
CA TRP A 148 -22.49 -13.63 -7.80
C TRP A 148 -21.16 -14.27 -8.19
N LEU A 149 -20.97 -14.65 -9.45
CA LEU A 149 -19.70 -15.14 -9.99
C LEU A 149 -18.58 -14.11 -9.81
N ILE A 150 -18.83 -12.85 -10.13
CA ILE A 150 -17.85 -11.77 -9.97
C ILE A 150 -17.51 -11.55 -8.48
N LEU A 151 -18.48 -11.58 -7.58
CA LEU A 151 -18.22 -11.39 -6.14
C LEU A 151 -17.51 -12.60 -5.51
N MET A 152 -17.88 -13.80 -5.95
CA MET A 152 -17.22 -15.04 -5.54
C MET A 152 -15.91 -15.24 -6.29
N SER A 153 -15.60 -14.45 -7.33
CA SER A 153 -14.45 -14.70 -8.18
C SER A 153 -13.16 -14.66 -7.42
N THR A 154 -12.93 -13.59 -6.67
CA THR A 154 -11.73 -13.44 -5.84
C THR A 154 -11.60 -14.57 -4.82
N ARG A 155 -12.72 -15.03 -4.23
CA ARG A 155 -12.71 -16.11 -3.22
C ARG A 155 -12.49 -17.49 -3.82
N ALA A 156 -13.22 -17.81 -4.88
CA ALA A 156 -13.08 -19.05 -5.63
C ALA A 156 -11.68 -19.14 -6.26
N TYR A 157 -11.14 -18.01 -6.68
CA TYR A 157 -9.81 -17.87 -7.21
C TYR A 157 -8.75 -18.16 -6.13
N ILE A 158 -8.82 -17.52 -4.95
CA ILE A 158 -7.91 -17.80 -3.82
C ILE A 158 -8.01 -19.26 -3.37
N LEU A 159 -9.21 -19.83 -3.33
CA LEU A 159 -9.42 -21.23 -2.95
C LEU A 159 -8.87 -22.21 -3.99
N CYS A 160 -9.13 -21.97 -5.28
CA CYS A 160 -8.54 -22.74 -6.36
C CYS A 160 -7.01 -22.65 -6.29
N TRP A 161 -6.48 -21.51 -5.85
CA TRP A 161 -5.05 -21.31 -5.66
C TRP A 161 -4.47 -22.20 -4.55
N ILE A 162 -5.07 -22.15 -3.35
CA ILE A 162 -4.66 -22.97 -2.22
C ILE A 162 -4.73 -24.46 -2.57
N CYS A 163 -5.85 -24.89 -3.18
CA CYS A 163 -6.04 -26.28 -3.57
C CYS A 163 -5.07 -26.72 -4.67
N GLY A 164 -4.82 -25.86 -5.67
CA GLY A 164 -3.88 -26.12 -6.76
C GLY A 164 -2.45 -26.24 -6.27
N GLY A 165 -1.99 -25.29 -5.45
CA GLY A 165 -0.66 -25.32 -4.84
C GLY A 165 -0.45 -26.54 -3.94
N ALA A 166 -1.43 -26.88 -3.11
CA ALA A 166 -1.39 -28.07 -2.26
C ALA A 166 -1.35 -29.37 -3.09
N PHE A 167 -2.11 -29.43 -4.18
CA PHE A 167 -2.09 -30.55 -5.10
C PHE A 167 -0.73 -30.70 -5.80
N SER A 168 -0.17 -29.61 -6.34
CA SER A 168 1.16 -29.61 -6.97
C SER A 168 2.25 -30.04 -6.00
N LEU A 169 2.18 -29.60 -4.74
CA LEU A 169 3.12 -29.99 -3.69
C LEU A 169 2.99 -31.48 -3.34
N ALA A 170 1.76 -31.99 -3.20
CA ALA A 170 1.51 -33.41 -2.95
C ALA A 170 2.03 -34.30 -4.09
N VAL A 171 1.80 -33.90 -5.35
CA VAL A 171 2.33 -34.60 -6.52
C VAL A 171 3.85 -34.57 -6.55
N GLY A 172 4.47 -33.43 -6.25
CA GLY A 172 5.93 -33.28 -6.18
C GLY A 172 6.60 -34.12 -5.09
N ILE A 173 5.88 -34.52 -4.04
CA ILE A 173 6.37 -35.44 -3.01
C ILE A 173 6.27 -36.91 -3.47
N ILE A 174 5.25 -37.25 -4.26
CA ILE A 174 4.95 -38.63 -4.68
C ILE A 174 5.81 -39.04 -5.89
N VAL A 175 6.10 -38.11 -6.80
CA VAL A 175 6.87 -38.36 -8.01
C VAL A 175 8.38 -38.25 -7.70
N PRO A 176 9.24 -39.15 -8.20
CA PRO A 176 10.68 -39.12 -7.94
C PRO A 176 11.33 -37.78 -8.32
N LEU A 177 12.28 -37.32 -7.49
CA LEU A 177 12.85 -35.98 -7.52
C LEU A 177 13.39 -35.53 -8.89
N ASP A 178 13.91 -36.47 -9.68
CA ASP A 178 14.56 -36.16 -10.97
C ASP A 178 13.56 -35.68 -12.03
N ALA A 179 12.28 -36.09 -11.94
CA ALA A 179 11.20 -35.62 -12.82
C ALA A 179 10.33 -34.52 -12.19
N ALA A 180 10.35 -34.39 -10.86
CA ALA A 180 9.41 -33.55 -10.10
C ALA A 180 10.00 -32.23 -9.59
N SER A 181 11.31 -32.00 -9.72
CA SER A 181 12.00 -30.82 -9.17
C SER A 181 11.36 -29.46 -9.53
N PRO A 182 10.91 -29.21 -10.79
CA PRO A 182 10.22 -27.96 -11.14
C PRO A 182 8.83 -27.84 -10.49
N LEU A 183 8.12 -28.95 -10.33
CA LEU A 183 6.79 -28.99 -9.71
C LEU A 183 6.86 -28.77 -8.20
N TYR A 184 7.86 -29.35 -7.53
CA TYR A 184 8.06 -29.20 -6.09
C TYR A 184 8.41 -27.75 -5.73
N THR A 185 9.35 -27.14 -6.45
CA THR A 185 9.76 -25.73 -6.25
C THR A 185 8.63 -24.75 -6.56
N THR A 186 7.85 -25.02 -7.62
CA THR A 186 6.65 -24.24 -7.95
C THR A 186 5.58 -24.40 -6.87
N GLY A 187 5.34 -25.63 -6.39
CA GLY A 187 4.38 -25.92 -5.32
C GLY A 187 4.73 -25.26 -3.98
N GLN A 188 6.00 -25.24 -3.58
CA GLN A 188 6.46 -24.53 -2.39
C GLN A 188 6.28 -23.02 -2.49
N THR A 189 6.65 -22.43 -3.63
CA THR A 189 6.46 -21.00 -3.89
C THR A 189 4.98 -20.63 -3.82
N TRP A 190 4.12 -21.49 -4.39
CA TRP A 190 2.66 -21.35 -4.34
C TRP A 190 2.10 -21.42 -2.93
N ALA A 191 2.52 -22.41 -2.14
CA ALA A 191 2.09 -22.53 -0.75
C ALA A 191 2.51 -21.28 0.05
N GLY A 192 3.73 -20.78 -0.13
CA GLY A 192 4.21 -19.56 0.52
C GLY A 192 3.39 -18.31 0.15
N ILE A 193 3.09 -18.12 -1.14
CA ILE A 193 2.28 -17.00 -1.62
C ILE A 193 0.83 -17.12 -1.14
N ALA A 194 0.23 -18.31 -1.23
CA ALA A 194 -1.15 -18.55 -0.82
C ALA A 194 -1.35 -18.38 0.70
N VAL A 195 -0.37 -18.81 1.49
CA VAL A 195 -0.33 -18.57 2.94
C VAL A 195 -0.24 -17.07 3.22
N THR A 196 0.69 -16.36 2.59
CA THR A 196 0.85 -14.90 2.77
C THR A 196 -0.42 -14.13 2.39
N ILE A 197 -1.03 -14.47 1.26
CA ILE A 197 -2.31 -13.89 0.82
C ILE A 197 -3.43 -14.25 1.80
N GLY A 198 -3.50 -15.49 2.27
CA GLY A 198 -4.50 -15.94 3.25
C GLY A 198 -4.38 -15.18 4.57
N TYR A 199 -3.16 -15.02 5.10
CA TYR A 199 -2.90 -14.26 6.33
C TYR A 199 -3.35 -12.80 6.19
N ASN A 200 -2.97 -12.15 5.08
CA ASN A 200 -3.35 -10.77 4.78
C ASN A 200 -4.87 -10.62 4.57
N TYR A 201 -5.49 -11.51 3.78
CA TYR A 201 -6.89 -11.41 3.38
C TYR A 201 -7.86 -11.72 4.52
N PHE A 202 -7.57 -12.74 5.33
CA PHE A 202 -8.42 -13.10 6.48
C PHE A 202 -8.14 -12.23 7.72
N GLY A 203 -7.13 -11.35 7.66
CA GLY A 203 -6.73 -10.53 8.80
C GLY A 203 -6.35 -11.38 10.01
N LEU A 204 -5.73 -12.54 9.73
CA LEU A 204 -5.14 -13.40 10.77
C LEU A 204 -3.86 -12.79 11.35
N ASP A 205 -3.34 -11.75 10.70
CA ASP A 205 -2.50 -10.74 11.33
C ASP A 205 -3.32 -9.94 12.36
N GLY A 206 -3.46 -10.49 13.57
CA GLY A 206 -3.59 -9.69 14.78
C GLY A 206 -4.99 -9.41 15.36
N LYS A 207 -6.07 -10.04 14.90
CA LYS A 207 -7.43 -9.79 15.47
C LYS A 207 -7.70 -10.40 16.87
N ASN A 208 -6.79 -11.18 17.45
CA ASN A 208 -6.90 -11.69 18.82
C ASN A 208 -6.11 -10.89 19.87
N ALA A 209 -5.68 -9.66 19.58
CA ALA A 209 -5.10 -8.78 20.58
C ALA A 209 -6.04 -7.61 20.95
N PRO A 210 -7.22 -7.83 21.57
CA PRO A 210 -8.13 -6.76 21.97
C PRO A 210 -7.65 -5.98 23.22
N LYS A 211 -6.34 -5.94 23.46
CA LYS A 211 -5.72 -5.05 24.46
C LYS A 211 -4.61 -4.21 23.87
N LEU A 212 -4.15 -4.49 22.65
CA LEU A 212 -3.03 -3.76 22.08
C LEU A 212 -3.46 -2.44 21.44
N GLN A 213 -4.70 -2.27 20.96
CA GLN A 213 -5.13 -1.00 20.37
C GLN A 213 -5.45 0.07 21.43
N GLU A 214 -6.13 -0.27 22.53
CA GLU A 214 -6.29 0.66 23.66
C GLU A 214 -4.97 0.96 24.35
N VAL A 215 -4.09 -0.04 24.47
CA VAL A 215 -2.73 0.18 24.98
C VAL A 215 -1.90 0.97 23.96
N LYS A 216 -2.07 0.79 22.65
CA LYS A 216 -1.38 1.57 21.60
C LYS A 216 -1.90 2.99 21.53
N ASP A 217 -3.19 3.25 21.71
CA ASP A 217 -3.74 4.60 21.75
C ASP A 217 -3.35 5.32 23.06
N ALA A 218 -3.31 4.61 24.19
CA ALA A 218 -2.82 5.14 25.48
C ALA A 218 -1.28 5.31 25.50
N ILE A 219 -0.54 4.43 24.83
CA ILE A 219 0.91 4.52 24.64
C ILE A 219 1.23 5.59 23.60
N ASP A 220 0.48 5.75 22.53
CA ASP A 220 0.68 6.78 21.50
C ASP A 220 0.34 8.17 22.05
N GLN A 221 -0.64 8.28 22.96
CA GLN A 221 -0.93 9.54 23.63
C GLN A 221 0.11 9.89 24.71
N LYS A 222 0.58 8.91 25.50
CA LYS A 222 1.62 9.12 26.53
C LYS A 222 3.04 9.22 25.92
N ASN A 223 3.25 8.61 24.76
CA ASN A 223 4.48 8.71 23.98
C ASN A 223 4.45 9.89 23.01
N SER A 224 3.32 10.41 22.55
CA SER A 224 3.31 11.71 21.84
C SER A 224 3.94 12.77 22.73
N ASP A 225 3.57 12.82 24.01
CA ASP A 225 4.09 13.84 24.93
C ASP A 225 5.55 13.61 25.38
N THR A 226 6.02 12.35 25.35
CA THR A 226 7.39 11.98 25.78
C THR A 226 8.37 11.91 24.59
N VAL A 227 7.90 11.47 23.43
CA VAL A 227 8.65 11.40 22.15
C VAL A 227 8.64 12.75 21.44
N GLN A 228 7.61 13.59 21.51
CA GLN A 228 7.74 14.99 21.04
C GLN A 228 8.69 15.82 21.93
N ARG A 229 8.93 15.40 23.18
CA ARG A 229 9.95 16.00 24.06
C ARG A 229 11.36 15.44 23.89
N ALA A 230 11.51 14.16 23.53
CA ALA A 230 12.82 13.51 23.39
C ALA A 230 13.30 13.36 21.94
N ILE A 231 12.38 13.23 20.98
CA ILE A 231 12.61 13.16 19.53
C ILE A 231 11.94 14.41 18.91
N GLY A 232 12.53 15.56 19.19
CA GLY A 232 12.15 16.80 18.53
C GLY A 232 12.48 16.74 17.04
N GLY A 233 11.49 16.40 16.23
CA GLY A 233 11.45 16.68 14.79
C GLY A 233 12.05 15.60 13.90
N GLY A 234 11.19 14.81 13.25
CA GLY A 234 11.59 14.14 12.02
C GLY A 234 12.04 15.20 11.03
N ALA A 235 13.35 15.25 10.72
CA ALA A 235 14.04 16.16 9.80
C ALA A 235 13.15 17.34 9.37
N ALA A 236 12.80 18.21 10.33
CA ALA A 236 11.92 19.32 10.06
C ALA A 236 12.70 20.22 9.11
N GLU A 237 12.32 20.22 7.84
CA GLU A 237 12.86 21.11 6.82
C GLU A 237 12.89 22.52 7.41
N ALA A 238 14.08 22.97 7.81
CA ALA A 238 14.21 24.22 8.52
C ALA A 238 14.18 25.32 7.47
N LYS A 239 13.08 26.09 7.47
CA LYS A 239 12.87 27.17 6.50
C LYS A 239 13.23 28.49 7.15
N PHE A 240 14.06 29.27 6.49
CA PHE A 240 14.31 30.65 6.89
C PHE A 240 14.31 31.56 5.66
N THR A 241 14.09 32.86 5.87
CA THR A 241 14.11 33.85 4.79
C THR A 241 15.50 34.49 4.72
N ASN A 242 16.15 34.37 3.57
CA ASN A 242 17.48 34.91 3.30
C ASN A 242 17.48 36.44 3.17
N ASP A 243 18.67 37.01 2.97
CA ASP A 243 18.88 38.45 2.79
C ASP A 243 18.12 39.02 1.58
N LYS A 244 17.82 38.22 0.56
CA LYS A 244 17.06 38.62 -0.64
C LYS A 244 15.55 38.51 -0.48
N GLY A 245 15.06 38.02 0.66
CA GLY A 245 13.63 37.77 0.88
C GLY A 245 13.16 36.41 0.35
N GLU A 246 14.06 35.55 -0.10
CA GLU A 246 13.74 34.21 -0.60
C GLU A 246 13.73 33.21 0.56
N THR A 247 12.86 32.20 0.49
CA THR A 247 12.81 31.13 1.50
C THR A 247 13.80 30.04 1.13
N THR A 248 14.83 29.87 1.95
CA THR A 248 15.81 28.78 1.86
C THR A 248 15.37 27.63 2.76
N VAL A 249 15.51 26.40 2.26
CA VAL A 249 15.15 25.17 2.98
C VAL A 249 16.44 24.41 3.25
N ILE A 250 16.81 24.30 4.52
CA ILE A 250 18.00 23.57 4.96
C ILE A 250 17.60 22.12 5.27
N LYS A 251 18.27 21.17 4.62
CA LYS A 251 18.02 19.73 4.76
C LYS A 251 19.08 19.01 5.57
N SER A 252 20.30 19.55 5.61
CA SER A 252 21.43 18.94 6.30
C SER A 252 22.14 19.95 7.18
N ARG A 253 22.92 19.45 8.14
CA ARG A 253 23.77 20.30 8.97
C ARG A 253 24.88 20.95 8.15
N HIS A 254 25.41 20.24 7.16
CA HIS A 254 26.40 20.78 6.24
C HIS A 254 25.86 22.03 5.51
N GLU A 255 24.67 21.95 4.92
CA GLU A 255 24.01 23.11 4.30
C GLU A 255 23.80 24.25 5.30
N LEU A 256 23.52 23.93 6.57
CA LEU A 256 23.41 24.93 7.62
C LEU A 256 24.75 25.62 7.91
N GLU A 257 25.83 24.85 8.01
CA GLU A 257 27.16 25.37 8.31
C GLU A 257 27.73 26.17 7.13
N GLU A 258 27.53 25.72 5.89
CA GLU A 258 27.85 26.50 4.68
C GLU A 258 27.14 27.85 4.67
N GLU A 259 25.85 27.89 5.00
CA GLU A 259 25.08 29.13 5.00
C GLU A 259 25.49 30.07 6.14
N ILE A 260 25.86 29.51 7.30
CA ILE A 260 26.44 30.28 8.42
C ILE A 260 27.77 30.89 8.01
N ASN A 261 28.66 30.10 7.40
CA ASN A 261 29.97 30.57 6.94
C ASN A 261 29.81 31.65 5.85
N ARG A 262 28.87 31.45 4.91
CA ARG A 262 28.53 32.46 3.89
C ARG A 262 28.11 33.79 4.52
N TYR A 263 27.24 33.79 5.52
CA TYR A 263 26.82 35.02 6.18
C TYR A 263 27.93 35.65 7.03
N ASP A 264 28.80 34.83 7.64
CA ASP A 264 29.95 35.33 8.39
C ASP A 264 30.98 36.00 7.46
N GLU A 265 31.27 35.41 6.29
CA GLU A 265 32.11 36.00 5.25
C GLU A 265 31.55 37.33 4.73
N LEU A 266 30.25 37.38 4.40
CA LEU A 266 29.59 38.60 3.95
C LEU A 266 29.65 39.71 5.01
N ARG A 267 29.49 39.34 6.28
CA ARG A 267 29.57 40.28 7.39
C ARG A 267 31.00 40.80 7.58
N ASN A 268 32.00 39.92 7.55
CA ASN A 268 33.41 40.30 7.67
C ASN A 268 33.83 41.24 6.52
N LYS A 269 33.38 40.97 5.30
CA LYS A 269 33.59 41.87 4.16
C LYS A 269 32.94 43.25 4.36
N ALA A 270 31.70 43.29 4.85
CA ALA A 270 31.02 44.56 5.14
C ALA A 270 31.74 45.38 6.23
N LEU A 271 32.37 44.71 7.20
CA LEU A 271 33.20 45.34 8.23
C LEU A 271 34.49 45.92 7.64
N GLU A 272 35.16 45.19 6.75
CA GLU A 272 36.36 45.66 6.03
C GLU A 272 36.07 46.88 5.16
N ASP A 273 34.92 46.88 4.47
CA ASP A 273 34.46 48.00 3.63
C ASP A 273 33.92 49.19 4.45
N GLY A 274 33.76 49.05 5.78
CA GLY A 274 33.20 50.08 6.65
C GLY A 274 31.68 50.29 6.49
N ASN A 275 30.97 49.37 5.85
CA ASN A 275 29.54 49.48 5.57
C ASN A 275 28.68 48.97 6.74
N ARG A 276 28.43 49.84 7.72
CA ARG A 276 27.66 49.52 8.95
C ARG A 276 26.24 49.00 8.68
N THR A 277 25.60 49.46 7.61
CA THR A 277 24.23 49.03 7.26
C THR A 277 24.21 47.56 6.84
N GLU A 278 25.22 47.14 6.07
CA GLU A 278 25.35 45.75 5.63
C GLU A 278 25.80 44.82 6.77
N ASP A 279 26.74 45.26 7.63
CA ASP A 279 27.11 44.49 8.83
C ASP A 279 25.90 44.19 9.72
N SER A 280 25.07 45.21 10.02
CA SER A 280 23.84 44.99 10.80
C SER A 280 22.87 44.03 10.10
N ARG A 281 22.68 44.17 8.79
CA ARG A 281 21.77 43.30 8.02
C ARG A 281 22.26 41.85 7.99
N TYR A 282 23.54 41.62 7.75
CA TYR A 282 24.12 40.28 7.73
C TYR A 282 24.18 39.67 9.13
N GLY A 283 24.41 40.47 10.18
CA GLY A 283 24.28 40.03 11.57
C GLY A 283 22.89 39.51 11.92
N ASP A 284 21.84 40.22 11.50
CA ASP A 284 20.45 39.76 11.68
C ASP A 284 20.18 38.48 10.88
N CYS A 285 20.68 38.39 9.65
CA CYS A 285 20.54 37.19 8.82
C CYS A 285 21.28 35.99 9.39
N LEU A 286 22.48 36.17 9.93
CA LEU A 286 23.32 35.14 10.56
C LEU A 286 22.69 34.59 11.85
N SER A 287 21.95 35.42 12.59
CA SER A 287 21.29 34.99 13.83
C SER A 287 20.22 33.91 13.62
N LYS A 288 19.62 33.86 12.42
CA LYS A 288 18.55 32.90 12.08
C LYS A 288 19.09 31.46 11.93
N PRO A 289 20.07 31.16 11.05
CA PRO A 289 20.62 29.83 10.92
C PRO A 289 21.36 29.38 12.20
N ILE A 290 22.00 30.28 12.95
CA ILE A 290 22.61 29.91 14.24
C ILE A 290 21.59 29.30 15.21
N LYS A 291 20.35 29.82 15.25
CA LYS A 291 19.26 29.27 16.08
C LYS A 291 18.81 27.88 15.62
N LEU A 292 19.12 27.48 14.39
CA LEU A 292 18.79 26.16 13.85
C LEU A 292 19.84 25.10 14.20
N LYS A 293 21.05 25.47 14.66
CA LYS A 293 22.12 24.51 15.00
C LYS A 293 21.67 23.35 15.90
N PRO A 294 20.86 23.56 16.97
CA PRO A 294 20.41 22.47 17.84
C PRO A 294 19.47 21.46 17.17
N LEU A 295 18.84 21.81 16.04
CA LEU A 295 17.91 20.94 15.33
C LEU A 295 18.61 19.90 14.44
N PHE A 296 19.89 20.11 14.15
CA PHE A 296 20.69 19.24 13.30
C PHE A 296 21.75 18.50 14.14
N PRO A 297 21.53 17.23 14.50
CA PRO A 297 22.44 16.50 15.39
C PRO A 297 23.83 16.34 14.75
N THR A 298 24.90 16.45 15.56
CA THR A 298 26.26 16.14 15.10
C THR A 298 26.44 14.64 14.85
N VAL A 299 27.50 14.25 14.13
CA VAL A 299 27.95 12.84 14.06
C VAL A 299 28.18 12.25 15.46
N LYS A 300 28.68 13.06 16.41
CA LYS A 300 28.87 12.66 17.81
C LYS A 300 27.53 12.42 18.53
N ASP A 301 26.55 13.30 18.33
CA ASP A 301 25.21 13.14 18.89
C ASP A 301 24.52 11.90 18.33
N LEU A 302 24.65 11.67 17.01
CA LEU A 302 24.14 10.47 16.36
C LEU A 302 24.82 9.20 16.88
N LYS A 303 26.14 9.22 17.12
CA LYS A 303 26.86 8.10 17.72
C LYS A 303 26.33 7.78 19.13
N ASN A 304 26.14 8.80 19.96
CA ASN A 304 25.58 8.64 21.31
C ASN A 304 24.15 8.08 21.27
N GLN A 305 23.30 8.56 20.35
CA GLN A 305 21.94 8.05 20.16
C GLN A 305 21.93 6.60 19.70
N ILE A 306 22.84 6.20 18.79
CA ILE A 306 22.99 4.81 18.35
C ILE A 306 23.39 3.92 19.53
N GLU A 307 24.36 4.34 20.34
CA GLU A 307 24.81 3.56 21.51
C GLU A 307 23.68 3.38 22.53
N GLU A 308 22.87 4.42 22.76
CA GLU A 308 21.71 4.35 23.64
C GLU A 308 20.63 3.41 23.07
N ALA A 309 20.29 3.53 21.79
CA ALA A 309 19.33 2.67 21.11
C ALA A 309 19.80 1.20 21.11
N GLN A 310 21.08 0.94 20.87
CA GLN A 310 21.67 -0.40 20.96
C GLN A 310 21.63 -0.97 22.39
N LYS A 311 21.83 -0.13 23.42
CA LYS A 311 21.68 -0.54 24.82
C LYS A 311 20.24 -0.92 25.15
N MET A 312 19.27 -0.14 24.65
CA MET A 312 17.84 -0.44 24.80
C MET A 312 17.43 -1.72 24.04
N LEU A 313 17.96 -1.92 22.83
CA LEU A 313 17.77 -3.13 22.04
C LEU A 313 18.26 -4.38 22.79
N LYS A 314 19.49 -4.33 23.34
CA LYS A 314 20.05 -5.43 24.15
C LYS A 314 19.23 -5.70 25.40
N LYS A 315 18.69 -4.66 26.04
CA LYS A 315 17.80 -4.80 27.20
C LYS A 315 16.49 -5.49 26.81
N ALA A 316 15.84 -5.06 25.73
CA ALA A 316 14.62 -5.65 25.23
C ALA A 316 14.78 -7.13 24.85
N MET A 317 15.93 -7.50 24.26
CA MET A 317 16.26 -8.91 23.96
C MET A 317 16.39 -9.78 25.22
N LYS A 318 16.89 -9.23 26.33
CA LYS A 318 17.00 -9.96 27.61
C LYS A 318 15.64 -10.15 28.30
N GLU A 319 14.68 -9.30 27.99
CA GLU A 319 13.33 -9.29 28.58
C GLU A 319 12.31 -10.02 27.68
N ASP A 320 12.75 -10.63 26.56
CA ASP A 320 11.89 -11.28 25.54
C ASP A 320 10.78 -10.36 24.99
N ASP A 321 10.98 -9.03 24.99
CA ASP A 321 10.03 -8.05 24.43
C ASP A 321 10.29 -7.85 22.93
N TYR A 322 9.75 -8.78 22.12
CA TYR A 322 9.90 -8.77 20.67
C TYR A 322 9.40 -7.48 19.99
N CYS A 323 8.38 -6.82 20.55
CA CYS A 323 7.88 -5.55 20.02
C CYS A 323 8.90 -4.42 20.24
N ALA A 324 9.51 -4.36 21.43
CA ALA A 324 10.58 -3.41 21.70
C ALA A 324 11.83 -3.71 20.88
N VAL A 325 12.18 -4.99 20.67
CA VAL A 325 13.30 -5.40 19.81
C VAL A 325 13.12 -4.88 18.38
N ALA A 326 11.97 -5.14 17.76
CA ALA A 326 11.71 -4.69 16.40
C ALA A 326 11.78 -3.15 16.27
N ARG A 327 11.26 -2.43 17.27
CA ARG A 327 11.30 -0.96 17.32
C ARG A 327 12.71 -0.41 17.43
N PHE A 328 13.50 -0.87 18.41
CA PHE A 328 14.86 -0.36 18.61
C PHE A 328 15.81 -0.80 17.49
N ALA A 329 15.61 -1.98 16.90
CA ALA A 329 16.37 -2.40 15.71
C ALA A 329 16.14 -1.45 14.53
N LYS A 330 14.88 -1.06 14.29
CA LYS A 330 14.55 -0.07 13.26
C LYS A 330 15.19 1.29 13.55
N GLU A 331 15.14 1.75 14.80
CA GLU A 331 15.74 3.01 15.23
C GLU A 331 17.26 3.05 15.02
N VAL A 332 17.97 1.96 15.36
CA VAL A 332 19.42 1.81 15.10
C VAL A 332 19.72 1.93 13.61
N ILE A 333 18.98 1.22 12.75
CA ILE A 333 19.16 1.26 11.29
C ILE A 333 18.94 2.69 10.74
N GLU A 334 17.89 3.38 11.20
CA GLU A 334 17.60 4.75 10.77
C GLU A 334 18.68 5.74 11.21
N LEU A 335 19.21 5.61 12.44
CA LEU A 335 20.28 6.46 12.95
C LEU A 335 21.62 6.18 12.27
N GLU A 336 21.95 4.91 11.98
CA GLU A 336 23.15 4.54 11.22
C GLU A 336 23.10 5.09 9.79
N ALA A 337 21.94 5.02 9.13
CA ALA A 337 21.74 5.61 7.81
C ALA A 337 21.90 7.14 7.83
N LYS A 338 21.41 7.83 8.88
CA LYS A 338 21.62 9.28 9.06
C LYS A 338 23.08 9.62 9.28
N LYS A 339 23.76 8.86 10.15
CA LYS A 339 25.20 9.03 10.42
C LYS A 339 26.03 8.84 9.15
N GLY A 340 25.71 7.86 8.32
CA GLY A 340 26.39 7.63 7.04
C GLY A 340 26.24 8.80 6.06
N LYS A 341 25.03 9.38 5.97
CA LYS A 341 24.79 10.58 5.16
C LYS A 341 25.57 11.79 5.66
N GLU A 342 25.58 11.99 6.98
CA GLU A 342 26.30 13.12 7.59
C GLU A 342 27.82 13.00 7.38
N LYS A 343 28.39 11.79 7.57
CA LYS A 343 29.81 11.52 7.29
C LYS A 343 30.19 11.74 5.83
N ALA A 344 29.31 11.39 4.89
CA ALA A 344 29.56 11.60 3.46
C ALA A 344 29.57 13.09 3.09
N LEU A 345 28.83 13.92 3.83
CA LEU A 345 28.78 15.37 3.61
C LEU A 345 29.97 16.08 4.26
N ASP A 346 30.48 15.60 5.38
CA ASP A 346 31.64 16.18 6.10
C ASP A 346 33.00 15.97 5.38
N GLY A 347 32.99 15.62 4.10
CA GLY A 347 34.19 15.59 3.26
C GLY A 347 35.16 14.44 3.54
N GLY A 348 34.78 13.41 4.30
CA GLY A 348 35.43 12.10 4.28
C GLY A 348 36.94 12.07 4.62
N TYR A 349 37.44 13.02 5.42
CA TYR A 349 38.76 12.92 6.03
C TYR A 349 38.63 12.53 7.50
N GLU A 350 38.05 11.36 7.77
CA GLU A 350 38.43 10.67 9.01
C GLU A 350 39.77 10.00 8.70
N GLU A 351 40.85 10.55 9.28
CA GLU A 351 42.04 9.76 9.58
C GLU A 351 41.53 8.46 10.22
N GLU A 352 41.69 7.32 9.53
CA GLU A 352 41.49 6.02 10.15
C GLU A 352 42.38 6.01 11.39
N GLU A 353 41.76 6.19 12.56
CA GLU A 353 42.38 6.00 13.85
C GLU A 353 42.76 4.53 13.87
N LYS A 354 43.99 4.25 13.41
CA LYS A 354 44.62 2.94 13.50
C LYS A 354 44.70 2.60 14.98
N THR A 355 43.68 1.91 15.48
CA THR A 355 43.82 1.09 16.66
C THR A 355 44.87 0.04 16.34
N GLU A 356 46.12 0.33 16.73
CA GLU A 356 47.16 -0.68 16.93
C GLU A 356 46.64 -1.63 18.02
N GLU A 357 46.25 -2.84 17.61
CA GLU A 357 46.16 -4.01 18.49
C GLU A 357 47.52 -4.69 18.64
#